data_AF-A0A485K816-F1
#
_entry.id   AF-A0A485K816-F1
#
_cell.length_a   1.000
_cell.length_b   1.000
_cell.length_c   1.000
_cell.angle_alpha   90.00
_cell.angle_beta   90.00
_cell.angle_gamma   90.00
#
_symmetry.space_group_name_H-M   'P 1'
#
loop_
_entity.id
_entity.type
_entity.pdbx_description
1 polymer ?
#
loop_
_entity_poly.entity_id
_entity_poly.type
_entity_poly.pdbx_seq_one_letter_code
_entity_poly.pdbx_strand_id
1 'polypeptide(L)'
;MRNLANITISTTTRVCVFSKCNKPTEPYSTKCIVHKHRAMCDFPDCRKQTVKRNRCAKHGGKRVCLHPHCAENARGGKFCIAHGGVATARLCDVAGCGKHAHLHKKCIRHGGGKHCSVAGCFLHARGRGLCHQHQMTQDLSVKDDMQQLDDSILSLLMEPLAWDESETNLHLCNEDWGTLLVEI
;
A
#
# COMPACT_ATOMS: atom_id res chain seq x y z
N MET A 1 -33.59 -26.06 -21.69
CA MET A 1 -32.35 -25.93 -20.89
C MET A 1 -31.43 -24.99 -21.66
N ARG A 2 -31.42 -23.69 -21.34
CA ARG A 2 -30.62 -22.69 -22.07
C ARG A 2 -29.21 -22.72 -21.50
N ASN A 3 -28.28 -23.13 -22.34
CA ASN A 3 -26.85 -23.26 -22.09
C ASN A 3 -26.28 -21.87 -21.77
N LEU A 4 -25.96 -21.61 -20.50
CA LEU A 4 -25.27 -20.40 -20.08
C LEU A 4 -23.78 -20.61 -20.39
N ALA A 5 -23.39 -20.25 -21.60
CA ALA A 5 -21.99 -20.12 -21.95
C ALA A 5 -21.32 -19.15 -20.95
N ASN A 6 -20.34 -19.67 -20.21
CA ASN A 6 -19.47 -18.87 -19.36
C ASN A 6 -18.80 -17.79 -20.22
N ILE A 7 -19.28 -16.56 -20.08
CA ILE A 7 -18.63 -15.37 -20.64
C ILE A 7 -17.32 -15.22 -19.86
N THR A 8 -16.22 -15.69 -20.44
CA THR A 8 -14.88 -15.40 -19.97
C THR A 8 -14.63 -13.91 -20.23
N ILE A 9 -14.95 -13.07 -19.26
CA ILE A 9 -14.61 -11.65 -19.29
C ILE A 9 -13.08 -11.59 -19.21
N SER A 10 -12.43 -11.50 -20.36
CA SER A 10 -11.01 -11.15 -20.48
C SER A 10 -10.85 -9.73 -19.93
N THR A 11 -10.56 -9.62 -18.64
CA THR A 11 -10.42 -8.34 -17.94
C THR A 11 -9.04 -7.76 -18.23
N THR A 12 -8.89 -7.13 -19.39
CA THR A 12 -7.68 -6.38 -19.71
C THR A 12 -7.53 -5.24 -18.70
N THR A 13 -6.64 -5.42 -17.74
CA THR A 13 -6.41 -4.45 -16.67
C THR A 13 -5.85 -3.16 -17.27
N ARG A 14 -6.63 -2.07 -17.20
CA ARG A 14 -6.21 -0.76 -17.72
C ARG A 14 -5.04 -0.22 -16.90
N VAL A 15 -4.05 0.36 -17.59
CA VAL A 15 -2.87 0.96 -16.97
C VAL A 15 -3.03 2.46 -16.79
N CYS A 16 -2.35 3.00 -15.78
CA CYS A 16 -2.39 4.41 -15.44
C CYS A 16 -2.04 5.31 -16.65
N VAL A 17 -2.81 6.39 -16.82
CA VAL A 17 -2.62 7.37 -17.90
C VAL A 17 -1.26 8.07 -17.92
N PHE A 18 -0.47 8.03 -16.84
CA PHE A 18 0.85 8.67 -16.83
C PHE A 18 1.87 7.84 -17.64
N SER A 19 2.55 8.49 -18.60
CA SER A 19 3.47 7.87 -19.59
C SER A 19 4.61 6.99 -19.06
N LYS A 20 4.90 7.00 -17.76
CA LYS A 20 5.93 6.19 -17.11
C LYS A 20 5.39 5.40 -15.92
N CYS A 21 4.10 5.07 -15.93
CA CYS A 21 3.45 4.35 -14.85
C CYS A 21 2.71 3.12 -15.40
N ASN A 22 3.17 1.94 -15.00
CA ASN A 22 2.54 0.67 -15.39
C ASN A 22 1.61 0.13 -14.31
N LYS A 23 1.28 0.93 -13.30
CA LYS A 23 0.37 0.50 -12.23
C LYS A 23 -1.07 0.43 -12.77
N PRO A 24 -1.86 -0.56 -12.31
CA PRO A 24 -3.26 -0.68 -12.69
C PRO A 24 -4.05 0.57 -12.25
N THR A 25 -5.07 0.92 -13.02
CA THR A 25 -5.99 2.00 -12.65
C THR A 25 -6.94 1.56 -11.55
N GLU A 26 -7.36 2.50 -10.71
CA GLU A 26 -8.48 2.27 -9.80
C GLU A 26 -9.77 2.00 -10.59
N PRO A 27 -10.75 1.29 -9.99
CA PRO A 27 -12.09 1.18 -10.56
C PRO A 27 -12.64 2.57 -10.90
N TYR A 28 -13.14 2.73 -12.13
CA TYR A 28 -13.72 3.98 -12.65
C TYR A 28 -12.75 5.18 -12.75
N SER A 29 -11.43 4.97 -12.62
CA SER A 29 -10.42 6.01 -12.79
C SER A 29 -9.52 5.74 -13.99
N THR A 30 -8.91 6.79 -14.54
CA THR A 30 -7.81 6.68 -15.51
C THR A 30 -6.44 6.67 -14.82
N LYS A 31 -6.41 6.75 -13.48
CA LYS A 31 -5.19 6.85 -12.67
C LYS A 31 -5.09 5.70 -11.67
N CYS A 32 -3.87 5.34 -11.29
CA CYS A 32 -3.62 4.39 -10.21
C CYS A 32 -3.71 5.06 -8.83
N ILE A 33 -3.77 4.26 -7.77
CA ILE A 33 -3.82 4.76 -6.37
C ILE A 33 -2.70 5.76 -6.03
N VAL A 34 -1.48 5.53 -6.53
CA VAL A 34 -0.33 6.42 -6.30
C VAL A 34 -0.50 7.78 -6.97
N HIS A 35 -1.22 7.81 -8.09
CA HIS A 35 -1.43 9.00 -8.90
C HIS A 35 -2.84 9.60 -8.76
N LYS A 36 -3.69 9.08 -7.85
CA LYS A 36 -5.08 9.51 -7.64
C LYS A 36 -5.21 11.04 -7.53
N HIS A 37 -4.35 11.66 -6.74
CA HIS A 37 -4.35 13.11 -6.48
C HIS A 37 -3.29 13.89 -7.27
N ARG A 38 -2.78 13.32 -8.37
CA ARG A 38 -1.76 13.97 -9.21
C ARG A 38 -2.40 14.51 -10.49
N ALA A 39 -2.19 15.80 -10.75
CA ALA A 39 -2.70 16.45 -11.96
C ALA A 39 -1.81 16.14 -13.18
N MET A 40 -2.43 16.09 -14.36
CA MET A 40 -1.76 15.96 -15.65
C MET A 40 -1.44 17.34 -16.22
N CYS A 41 -0.40 17.41 -17.04
CA CYS A 41 0.00 18.64 -17.72
C CYS A 41 -1.08 19.11 -18.70
N ASP A 42 -1.46 20.38 -18.64
CA ASP A 42 -2.43 21.02 -19.55
C ASP A 42 -1.94 21.15 -21.01
N PHE A 43 -0.77 20.60 -21.33
CA PHE A 43 -0.25 20.64 -22.70
C PHE A 43 -0.92 19.51 -23.48
N PRO A 44 -1.41 19.75 -24.71
CA PRO A 44 -2.08 18.73 -25.51
C PRO A 44 -1.28 17.42 -25.53
N ASP A 45 -1.98 16.31 -25.28
CA ASP A 45 -1.42 14.96 -25.24
C ASP A 45 -0.26 14.71 -24.25
N CYS A 46 -0.06 15.62 -23.29
CA CYS A 46 1.00 15.49 -22.31
C CYS A 46 0.58 14.67 -21.08
N ARG A 47 0.91 13.38 -21.12
CA ARG A 47 0.73 12.42 -20.01
C ARG A 47 1.80 12.52 -18.91
N LYS A 48 2.32 13.72 -18.63
CA LYS A 48 3.30 13.97 -17.54
C LYS A 48 2.62 14.67 -16.37
N GLN A 49 3.11 14.40 -15.16
CA GLN A 49 2.63 15.06 -13.95
C GLN A 49 2.98 16.56 -13.96
N THR A 50 2.06 17.37 -13.46
CA THR A 50 2.29 18.80 -13.23
C THR A 50 3.33 19.03 -12.15
N VAL A 51 4.11 20.10 -12.30
CA VAL A 51 5.06 20.58 -11.29
C VAL A 51 4.52 21.86 -10.66
N LYS A 52 4.24 22.86 -11.49
CA LYS A 52 3.65 24.14 -11.12
C LYS A 52 2.85 24.68 -12.31
N ARG A 53 1.89 25.59 -12.06
CA ARG A 53 1.08 26.23 -13.11
C ARG A 53 0.37 25.23 -14.03
N ASN A 54 -0.04 24.07 -13.49
CA ASN A 54 -0.64 22.95 -14.24
C ASN A 54 0.18 22.44 -15.44
N ARG A 55 1.49 22.69 -15.45
CA ARG A 55 2.39 22.22 -16.52
C ARG A 55 3.48 21.33 -15.97
N CYS A 56 3.94 20.39 -16.78
CA CYS A 56 5.11 19.56 -16.46
C CYS A 56 6.42 20.36 -16.63
N ALA A 57 7.54 19.80 -16.19
CA ALA A 57 8.85 20.46 -16.30
C ALA A 57 9.21 20.92 -17.72
N LYS A 58 8.82 20.16 -18.76
CA LYS A 58 9.11 20.50 -20.17
C LYS A 58 8.19 21.59 -20.73
N HIS A 59 6.95 21.66 -20.24
CA HIS A 59 5.91 22.53 -20.82
C HIS A 59 5.63 23.78 -19.97
N GLY A 60 6.61 24.28 -19.22
CA GLY A 60 6.51 25.53 -18.45
C GLY A 60 6.27 25.39 -16.95
N GLY A 61 6.30 24.16 -16.42
CA GLY A 61 6.23 23.92 -14.97
C GLY A 61 7.52 24.30 -14.21
N LYS A 62 8.61 24.52 -14.94
CA LYS A 62 9.88 25.07 -14.43
C LYS A 62 10.25 26.31 -15.24
N ARG A 63 11.02 27.20 -14.61
CA ARG A 63 11.60 28.36 -15.31
C ARG A 63 12.68 27.86 -16.28
N VAL A 64 12.73 28.42 -17.47
CA VAL A 64 13.79 28.19 -18.45
C VAL A 64 14.97 29.10 -18.13
N CYS A 65 16.17 28.68 -18.50
CA CYS A 65 17.38 29.48 -18.43
C CYS A 65 17.24 30.76 -19.27
N LEU A 66 17.66 31.90 -18.72
CA LEU A 66 17.61 33.18 -19.43
C LEU A 66 18.79 33.42 -20.38
N HIS A 67 19.75 32.49 -20.46
CA HIS A 67 20.87 32.62 -21.41
C HIS A 67 20.36 32.50 -22.85
N PRO A 68 20.83 33.35 -23.79
CA PRO A 68 20.45 33.28 -25.19
C PRO A 68 20.57 31.85 -25.75
N HIS A 69 19.54 31.43 -26.49
CA HIS A 69 19.44 30.10 -27.14
C HIS A 69 19.51 28.88 -26.20
N CYS A 70 19.34 29.05 -24.89
CA CYS A 70 19.33 27.94 -23.94
C CYS A 70 17.90 27.45 -23.65
N ALA A 71 17.59 26.20 -24.03
CA ALA A 71 16.30 25.56 -23.70
C ALA A 71 16.29 24.83 -22.35
N GLU A 72 17.39 24.88 -21.59
CA GLU A 72 17.51 24.16 -20.33
C GLU A 72 16.73 24.82 -19.20
N ASN A 73 16.38 24.01 -18.19
CA ASN A 73 15.68 24.52 -17.02
C ASN A 73 16.63 25.27 -16.08
N ALA A 74 16.18 26.44 -15.59
CA ALA A 74 16.88 27.17 -14.55
C ALA A 74 16.94 26.38 -13.23
N ARG A 75 18.05 26.53 -12.51
CA ARG A 75 18.37 25.84 -11.26
C ARG A 75 18.82 26.88 -10.24
N GLY A 76 17.93 27.28 -9.34
CA GLY A 76 18.17 28.34 -8.35
C GLY A 76 18.46 29.69 -9.01
N GLY A 77 17.47 30.58 -9.05
CA GLY A 77 17.57 31.86 -9.74
C GLY A 77 17.07 31.82 -11.18
N LYS A 78 17.83 32.46 -12.09
CA LYS A 78 17.42 32.72 -13.50
C LYS A 78 18.09 31.81 -14.54
N PHE A 79 19.18 31.12 -14.19
CA PHE A 79 19.99 30.37 -15.16
C PHE A 79 20.05 28.87 -14.83
N CYS A 80 20.40 28.03 -15.80
CA CYS A 80 20.71 26.61 -15.61
C CYS A 80 22.14 26.43 -15.04
N ILE A 81 22.51 25.23 -14.58
CA ILE A 81 23.83 24.99 -13.98
C ILE A 81 24.98 25.40 -14.92
N ALA A 82 24.86 25.14 -16.23
CA ALA A 82 25.87 25.49 -17.22
C ALA A 82 26.03 27.01 -17.43
N HIS A 83 24.99 27.80 -17.14
CA HIS A 83 24.97 29.25 -17.39
C HIS A 83 24.89 30.07 -16.08
N GLY A 84 25.43 29.55 -14.97
CA GLY A 84 25.51 30.28 -13.70
C GLY A 84 24.31 30.08 -12.76
N GLY A 85 23.49 29.07 -13.00
CA GLY A 85 22.46 28.61 -12.07
C GLY A 85 23.08 27.96 -10.85
N VAL A 86 22.62 28.34 -9.66
CA VAL A 86 23.14 27.79 -8.41
C VAL A 86 22.20 26.70 -7.92
N ALA A 87 22.67 25.44 -7.90
CA ALA A 87 22.03 24.43 -7.07
C ALA A 87 22.29 24.81 -5.61
N THR A 88 21.33 25.47 -4.95
CA THR A 88 21.43 25.81 -3.53
C THR A 88 21.34 24.55 -2.70
N ALA A 89 22.43 23.80 -2.64
CA ALA A 89 22.65 22.78 -1.65
C ALA A 89 22.78 23.48 -0.29
N ARG A 90 21.82 23.25 0.61
CA ARG A 90 21.99 23.65 2.00
C ARG A 90 23.07 22.73 2.57
N LEU A 91 24.17 23.29 3.05
CA LEU A 91 25.23 22.54 3.74
C LEU A 91 24.86 22.36 5.21
N CYS A 92 25.54 21.42 5.85
CA CYS A 92 25.38 21.14 7.27
C CYS A 92 25.86 22.33 8.12
N ASP A 93 25.06 22.76 9.09
CA ASP A 93 25.37 23.87 10.02
C ASP A 93 26.54 23.59 10.99
N VAL A 94 27.12 22.39 10.96
CA VAL A 94 28.26 22.05 11.82
C VAL A 94 29.52 22.58 11.16
N ALA A 95 30.28 23.41 11.88
CA ALA A 95 31.53 24.00 11.40
C ALA A 95 32.47 22.94 10.79
N GLY A 96 33.02 23.23 9.62
CA GLY A 96 33.90 22.31 8.88
C GLY A 96 33.18 21.16 8.16
N CYS A 97 31.84 21.08 8.19
CA CYS A 97 31.10 20.01 7.51
C CYS A 97 30.59 20.40 6.11
N GLY A 98 31.29 19.98 5.06
CA GLY A 98 30.84 20.16 3.66
C GLY A 98 29.73 19.21 3.19
N LYS A 99 29.11 18.43 4.09
CA LYS A 99 28.03 17.49 3.71
C LYS A 99 26.71 18.23 3.57
N HIS A 100 25.84 17.73 2.67
CA HIS A 100 24.51 18.29 2.46
C HIS A 100 23.63 18.15 3.72
N ALA A 101 22.90 19.21 4.04
CA ALA A 101 21.90 19.22 5.08
C ALA A 101 20.58 18.60 4.61
N HIS A 102 19.91 17.92 5.53
CA HIS A 102 18.58 17.37 5.37
C HIS A 102 17.64 18.03 6.38
N LEU A 103 17.31 17.34 7.47
CA LEU A 103 16.51 17.88 8.56
C LEU A 103 17.37 18.75 9.49
N HIS A 104 16.75 19.71 10.17
CA HIS A 104 17.41 20.58 11.16
C HIS A 104 18.69 21.30 10.66
N LYS A 105 18.81 21.50 9.33
CA LYS A 105 20.01 22.06 8.69
C LYS A 105 21.30 21.25 8.95
N LYS A 106 21.19 19.98 9.32
CA LYS A 106 22.35 19.10 9.56
C LYS A 106 22.39 17.97 8.55
N CYS A 107 23.58 17.41 8.32
CA CYS A 107 23.72 16.17 7.54
C CYS A 107 23.29 14.96 8.37
N ILE A 108 23.12 13.79 7.74
CA ILE A 108 22.69 12.56 8.42
C ILE A 108 23.57 12.25 9.65
N ARG A 109 24.90 12.33 9.50
CA ARG A 109 25.86 12.09 10.59
C ARG A 109 25.76 13.08 11.75
N HIS A 110 25.31 14.30 11.47
CA HIS A 110 25.16 15.36 12.48
C HIS A 110 23.72 15.52 12.97
N GLY A 111 22.85 14.53 12.76
CA GLY A 111 21.46 14.56 13.26
C GLY A 111 20.43 15.12 12.27
N GLY A 112 20.77 15.17 10.98
CA GLY A 112 19.83 15.53 9.91
C GLY A 112 18.95 14.38 9.41
N GLY A 113 19.14 13.18 9.93
CA GLY A 113 18.34 12.00 9.63
C GLY A 113 17.26 11.76 10.67
N LYS A 114 16.17 11.08 10.27
CA LYS A 114 15.20 10.54 11.23
C LYS A 114 15.61 9.11 11.61
N HIS A 115 15.52 8.78 12.89
CA HIS A 115 15.67 7.39 13.34
C HIS A 115 14.40 6.59 13.08
N CYS A 116 14.55 5.27 13.11
CA CYS A 116 13.45 4.32 13.05
C CYS A 116 12.48 4.54 14.22
N SER A 117 11.18 4.54 13.94
CA SER A 117 10.14 4.72 14.97
C SER A 117 9.97 3.52 15.89
N VAL A 118 10.55 2.35 15.57
CA VAL A 118 10.50 1.16 16.44
C VAL A 118 11.38 1.41 17.67
N ALA A 119 10.80 1.21 18.84
CA ALA A 119 11.50 1.37 20.12
C ALA A 119 12.78 0.51 20.15
N GLY A 120 13.87 1.09 20.64
CA GLY A 120 15.18 0.43 20.70
C GLY A 120 15.94 0.32 19.37
N CYS A 121 15.38 0.82 18.24
CA CYS A 121 16.06 0.80 16.95
C CYS A 121 16.84 2.10 16.69
N PHE A 122 18.16 2.00 16.62
CA PHE A 122 19.02 3.17 16.34
C PHE A 122 19.29 3.40 14.84
N LEU A 123 18.78 2.53 13.96
CA LEU A 123 18.94 2.67 12.52
C LEU A 123 18.13 3.85 11.97
N HIS A 124 18.55 4.36 10.81
CA HIS A 124 17.89 5.48 10.16
C HIS A 124 16.64 5.03 9.40
N ALA A 125 15.57 5.82 9.50
CA ALA A 125 14.36 5.62 8.74
C ALA A 125 14.61 5.90 7.24
N ARG A 126 14.13 5.00 6.37
CA ARG A 126 14.18 5.15 4.91
C ARG A 126 12.83 5.54 4.31
N GLY A 127 11.73 5.25 5.00
CA GLY A 127 10.37 5.45 4.53
C GLY A 127 9.36 5.15 5.62
N ARG A 128 8.25 5.89 5.66
CA ARG A 128 7.16 5.75 6.65
C ARG A 128 7.61 5.78 8.13
N GLY A 129 8.77 6.38 8.42
CA GLY A 129 9.34 6.41 9.77
C GLY A 129 10.14 5.16 10.15
N LEU A 130 10.32 4.18 9.26
CA LEU A 130 10.96 2.91 9.57
C LEU A 130 12.28 2.71 8.82
N CYS A 131 13.22 1.99 9.42
CA CYS A 131 14.44 1.53 8.76
C CYS A 131 14.14 0.42 7.74
N HIS A 132 15.12 0.06 6.92
CA HIS A 132 14.91 -0.96 5.88
C HIS A 132 14.47 -2.31 6.45
N GLN A 133 15.03 -2.72 7.60
CA GLN A 133 14.68 -3.97 8.26
C GLN A 133 13.24 -3.97 8.78
N HIS A 134 12.80 -2.89 9.42
CA HIS A 134 11.44 -2.80 9.96
C HIS A 134 10.38 -2.41 8.93
N GLN A 135 10.75 -1.97 7.72
CA GLN A 135 9.80 -1.81 6.63
C GLN A 135 9.29 -3.16 6.11
N MET A 136 10.17 -4.17 6.07
CA MET A 136 9.82 -5.51 5.59
C MET A 136 8.87 -6.24 6.57
N THR A 137 8.95 -5.91 7.86
CA THR A 137 8.09 -6.51 8.90
C THR A 137 6.74 -5.83 9.04
N GLN A 138 6.55 -4.64 8.46
CA GLN A 138 5.27 -3.92 8.56
C GLN A 138 4.17 -4.49 7.66
N ASP A 139 4.53 -5.17 6.57
CA ASP A 139 3.55 -5.82 5.70
C ASP A 139 2.90 -7.06 6.36
N LEU A 140 3.46 -7.54 7.49
CA LEU A 140 2.89 -8.59 8.33
C LEU A 140 2.05 -8.06 9.50
N SER A 141 1.95 -6.73 9.65
CA SER A 141 1.02 -6.08 10.58
C SER A 141 -0.23 -5.60 9.84
N VAL A 142 -0.83 -6.50 9.05
CA VAL A 142 -2.30 -6.49 8.99
C VAL A 142 -2.70 -6.75 10.43
N LYS A 143 -3.36 -5.76 11.01
CA LYS A 143 -3.82 -5.72 12.40
C LYS A 143 -4.19 -7.12 12.89
N ASP A 144 -3.81 -7.42 14.13
CA ASP A 144 -4.39 -8.46 14.96
C ASP A 144 -5.91 -8.22 15.15
N ASP A 145 -6.66 -8.22 14.06
CA ASP A 145 -8.11 -8.36 14.01
C ASP A 145 -8.42 -9.85 13.71
N MET A 146 -7.58 -10.77 14.18
CA MET A 146 -7.82 -12.21 14.13
C MET A 146 -8.39 -12.73 15.46
N GLN A 147 -9.32 -11.95 16.03
CA GLN A 147 -10.03 -12.34 17.24
C GLN A 147 -11.50 -11.94 17.19
N GLN A 148 -12.13 -12.17 16.04
CA GLN A 148 -13.57 -12.44 15.94
C GLN A 148 -13.78 -13.46 14.81
N LEU A 149 -13.22 -14.67 14.97
CA LEU A 149 -13.96 -15.83 14.50
C LEU A 149 -15.17 -15.86 15.42
N ASP A 150 -16.33 -15.55 14.84
CA ASP A 150 -17.54 -15.38 15.59
C ASP A 150 -17.87 -16.67 16.36
N ASP A 151 -18.19 -16.51 17.64
CA ASP A 151 -18.83 -17.57 18.43
C ASP A 151 -20.17 -18.03 17.80
N SER A 152 -20.63 -17.39 16.71
CA SER A 152 -21.82 -17.74 15.95
C SER A 152 -21.64 -18.98 15.05
N ILE A 153 -20.45 -19.30 14.54
CA ILE A 153 -20.26 -20.53 13.74
C ILE A 153 -20.26 -21.78 14.65
N LEU A 154 -19.77 -21.67 15.88
CA LEU A 154 -19.76 -22.79 16.82
C LEU A 154 -21.18 -23.11 17.35
N SER A 155 -22.07 -22.11 17.43
CA SER A 155 -23.49 -22.35 17.75
C SER A 155 -24.30 -22.92 16.58
N LEU A 156 -23.82 -22.79 15.34
CA LEU A 156 -24.48 -23.27 14.12
C LEU A 156 -24.16 -24.75 13.80
N LEU A 157 -23.11 -25.32 14.39
CA LEU A 157 -22.68 -26.70 14.15
C LEU A 157 -23.06 -27.68 15.26
N MET A 158 -23.73 -27.22 16.32
CA MET A 158 -24.26 -28.06 17.39
C MET A 158 -25.75 -27.79 17.61
N GLU A 159 -26.56 -28.01 16.57
CA GLU A 159 -28.01 -28.20 16.78
C GLU A 159 -28.23 -29.55 17.48
N PRO A 160 -28.90 -29.60 18.65
CA PRO A 160 -29.26 -30.86 19.30
C PRO A 160 -30.30 -31.58 18.45
N LEU A 161 -30.02 -32.83 18.06
CA LEU A 161 -31.05 -33.75 17.59
C LEU A 161 -32.05 -33.94 18.74
N ALA A 162 -33.18 -33.23 18.67
CA ALA A 162 -34.32 -33.46 19.54
C ALA A 162 -34.83 -34.88 19.30
N TRP A 163 -34.57 -35.76 20.27
CA TRP A 163 -35.28 -37.02 20.39
C TRP A 163 -36.68 -36.70 20.91
N ASP A 164 -37.69 -36.92 20.08
CA ASP A 164 -39.09 -36.86 20.46
C ASP A 164 -39.51 -38.19 21.09
N GLU A 165 -39.66 -38.19 22.42
CA GLU A 165 -40.29 -39.28 23.17
C GLU A 165 -41.78 -38.99 23.34
N SER A 166 -42.62 -39.22 22.32
CA SER A 166 -44.05 -39.50 22.55
C SER A 166 -44.84 -39.90 21.31
N GLU A 167 -44.71 -41.14 20.82
CA GLU A 167 -45.91 -41.84 20.31
C GLU A 167 -45.94 -43.29 20.78
N THR A 168 -47.02 -43.60 21.48
CA THR A 168 -47.36 -44.83 22.16
C THR A 168 -47.66 -45.98 21.20
N ASN A 169 -47.05 -47.15 21.42
CA ASN A 169 -47.72 -48.45 21.56
C ASN A 169 -46.70 -49.59 21.41
N LEU A 170 -46.27 -50.18 22.52
CA LEU A 170 -45.79 -51.56 22.50
C LEU A 170 -46.74 -52.39 23.37
N HIS A 171 -47.70 -53.02 22.70
CA HIS A 171 -48.32 -54.22 23.22
C HIS A 171 -47.58 -55.38 22.58
N LEU A 172 -46.82 -56.11 23.41
CA LEU A 172 -46.83 -57.57 23.56
C LEU A 172 -45.53 -58.01 24.26
N CYS A 173 -45.69 -58.54 25.47
CA CYS A 173 -44.75 -59.47 26.08
C CYS A 173 -44.46 -60.64 25.11
N ASN A 174 -43.20 -61.06 25.02
CA ASN A 174 -42.83 -62.30 25.70
C ASN A 174 -41.31 -62.43 25.85
N GLU A 175 -41.02 -63.08 26.97
CA GLU A 175 -39.75 -63.41 27.60
C GLU A 175 -38.89 -64.34 26.74
N ASP A 176 -37.57 -64.13 26.77
CA ASP A 176 -36.58 -65.22 26.86
C ASP A 176 -35.17 -64.62 27.05
N TRP A 177 -34.86 -64.25 28.29
CA TRP A 177 -33.47 -64.02 28.71
C TRP A 177 -32.92 -65.32 29.30
N GLY A 178 -32.31 -66.13 28.43
CA GLY A 178 -31.47 -67.25 28.84
C GLY A 178 -30.20 -66.74 29.52
N THR A 179 -30.19 -66.83 30.85
CA THR A 179 -29.00 -66.85 31.72
C THR A 179 -27.94 -67.84 31.24
N LEU A 180 -26.66 -67.47 31.31
CA LEU A 180 -25.76 -68.12 32.27
C LEU A 180 -24.45 -67.35 32.52
N LEU A 181 -24.04 -67.47 33.77
CA LEU A 181 -22.90 -66.94 34.49
C LEU A 181 -21.55 -67.61 34.12
N VAL A 182 -20.48 -66.81 34.24
CA VAL A 182 -19.23 -67.03 35.02
C VAL A 182 -18.40 -68.28 34.70
N GLU A 183 -17.12 -68.10 34.30
CA GLU A 183 -15.92 -68.37 35.13
C GLU A 183 -14.59 -68.27 34.34
N ILE A 184 -13.65 -67.56 35.00
CA ILE A 184 -12.17 -67.56 34.90
C ILE A 184 -11.54 -66.89 33.68
#